data_AF-A0A7K3GZY0-F1
#
_entry.id   AF-A0A7K3GZY0-F1
#
_cell.length_a   1.000
_cell.length_b   1.000
_cell.length_c   1.000
_cell.angle_alpha   90.00
_cell.angle_beta   90.00
_cell.angle_gamma   90.00
#
_symmetry.space_group_name_H-M   'P 1'
#
loop_
_entity.id
_entity.type
_entity.pdbx_description
1 polymer ?
#
loop_
_entity_poly.entity_id
_entity_poly.type
_entity_poly.pdbx_seq_one_letter_code
_entity_poly.pdbx_strand_id
1 'polypeptide(L)'
;MSREELREAVVRPAAAEGLVVERALTARLLDEVEDAPGGLPLMSHALLETWRHRTGRTLTESAYETAGGLRGAVVRTAEEVYGELGPPQAELARRVLLRLVAPGDGTPDTRRPAEHAELDLGDHEGTRAVLDRLVRARLLTLDDGTVELAHEALISAWPRLRGWIDTERDRLRVHRALSEAARTWTGLGRENAALYAGSRLAAAHEAFPPHQHAELTPTEREFLAASTSRRRRAVWLRRGLSAALALLVLVASGTAVIALGLRDDARAERDAAVFGRITAEADRLRPTSTPLSARLDIAALGMRTTPELRTALTTDAGRVLSTRLPGHRDIGSAVAFAPDGRTLASGGHDGTVRLWDTSGADPRAPLGEPLRITGGDVGALAYSPDGTLLVAAGQDGGIRLWDARDRARPRPLGRPLVSHGGKSVTSVDLAPDGRTLATAGDDGTLRLWDVRDPARPTPLGDPARADTRSVRDVAFAP
;
A
#
# COMPACT_ATOMS: atom_id res chain seq x y z
N MET A 1 -55.58 12.95 48.49
CA MET A 1 -56.14 13.16 49.85
C MET A 1 -55.85 14.58 50.26
N SER A 2 -56.82 15.25 50.88
CA SER A 2 -56.61 16.56 51.49
C SER A 2 -55.82 16.44 52.81
N ARG A 3 -55.18 17.52 53.25
CA ARG A 3 -54.43 17.58 54.53
C ARG A 3 -55.32 17.23 55.74
N GLU A 4 -56.61 17.52 55.64
CA GLU A 4 -57.61 17.23 56.67
C GLU A 4 -57.99 15.74 56.69
N GLU A 5 -58.20 15.13 55.51
CA GLU A 5 -58.41 13.68 55.37
C GLU A 5 -57.21 12.88 55.90
N LEU A 6 -55.98 13.34 55.65
CA LEU A 6 -54.76 12.69 56.16
C LEU A 6 -54.66 12.77 57.69
N ARG A 7 -54.98 13.92 58.27
CA ARG A 7 -55.04 14.08 59.73
C ARG A 7 -56.06 13.13 60.34
N GLU A 8 -57.24 13.04 59.76
CA GLU A 8 -58.29 12.13 60.25
C GLU A 8 -57.90 10.66 60.10
N ALA A 9 -57.22 10.29 59.02
CA ALA A 9 -56.73 8.94 58.78
C ALA A 9 -55.67 8.49 59.81
N VAL A 10 -54.93 9.41 60.42
CA VAL A 10 -53.96 9.10 61.50
C VAL A 10 -54.63 9.13 62.88
N VAL A 11 -55.46 10.14 63.15
CA VAL A 11 -56.00 10.40 64.49
C VAL A 11 -57.19 9.49 64.83
N ARG A 12 -58.12 9.24 63.89
CA ARG A 12 -59.33 8.44 64.18
C ARG A 12 -59.01 6.98 64.54
N PRO A 13 -58.11 6.26 63.81
CA PRO A 13 -57.77 4.88 64.19
C PRO A 13 -57.02 4.81 65.52
N ALA A 14 -56.13 5.77 65.79
CA ALA A 14 -55.43 5.86 67.06
C ALA A 14 -56.41 6.08 68.22
N ALA A 15 -57.39 6.98 68.06
CA ALA A 15 -58.41 7.25 69.06
C ALA A 15 -59.33 6.05 69.31
N ALA A 16 -59.65 5.26 68.28
CA ALA A 16 -60.46 4.04 68.40
C ALA A 16 -59.77 2.97 69.28
N GLU A 17 -58.44 2.89 69.24
CA GLU A 17 -57.62 2.01 70.10
C GLU A 17 -57.23 2.68 71.43
N GLY A 18 -57.78 3.87 71.70
CA GLY A 18 -57.54 4.68 72.90
C GLY A 18 -56.11 5.23 73.02
N LEU A 19 -55.43 5.45 71.91
CA LEU A 19 -54.13 6.11 71.81
C LEU A 19 -54.34 7.62 71.57
N VAL A 20 -53.45 8.44 72.11
CA VAL A 20 -53.45 9.89 71.89
C VAL A 20 -52.26 10.26 71.01
N VAL A 21 -52.51 10.90 69.88
CA VAL A 21 -51.48 11.41 68.97
C VAL A 21 -51.21 12.87 69.30
N GLU A 22 -49.95 13.22 69.54
CA GLU A 22 -49.57 14.61 69.79
C GLU A 22 -49.87 15.51 68.57
N ARG A 23 -50.38 16.71 68.82
CA ARG A 23 -50.75 17.65 67.74
C ARG A 23 -49.51 18.14 66.97
N ALA A 24 -48.38 18.29 67.65
CA ALA A 24 -47.10 18.65 67.05
C ALA A 24 -46.59 17.56 66.10
N LEU A 25 -46.63 16.30 66.53
CA LEU A 25 -46.32 15.13 65.70
C LEU A 25 -47.17 15.08 64.42
N THR A 26 -48.48 15.30 64.55
CA THR A 26 -49.40 15.29 63.40
C THR A 26 -49.12 16.43 62.42
N ALA A 27 -48.77 17.62 62.90
CA ALA A 27 -48.42 18.75 62.04
C ALA A 27 -47.14 18.48 61.24
N ARG A 28 -46.11 17.97 61.92
CA ARG A 28 -44.80 17.65 61.34
C ARG A 28 -44.86 16.50 60.32
N LEU A 29 -45.62 15.45 60.61
CA LEU A 29 -45.87 14.36 59.65
C LEU A 29 -46.54 14.86 58.38
N LEU A 30 -47.50 15.78 58.48
CA LEU A 30 -48.19 16.34 57.31
C LEU A 30 -47.26 17.21 56.48
N ASP A 31 -46.42 18.04 57.12
CA ASP A 31 -45.43 18.87 56.41
C ASP A 31 -44.36 18.00 55.70
N GLU A 32 -43.87 16.93 56.35
CA GLU A 32 -42.86 16.05 55.76
C GLU A 32 -43.40 15.14 54.64
N VAL A 33 -44.70 14.83 54.64
CA VAL A 33 -45.37 13.98 53.63
C VAL A 33 -45.77 14.77 52.38
N GLU A 34 -46.11 16.05 52.52
CA GLU A 34 -46.54 16.93 51.42
C GLU A 34 -45.41 17.13 50.38
N ASP A 35 -44.14 17.11 50.83
CA ASP A 35 -42.95 17.26 50.00
C ASP A 35 -42.32 15.92 49.53
N ALA A 36 -42.92 14.77 49.86
CA ALA A 36 -42.31 13.45 49.61
C ALA A 36 -43.04 12.64 48.53
N PRO A 37 -42.39 12.26 47.40
CA PRO A 37 -42.94 11.29 46.46
C PRO A 37 -43.11 9.93 47.16
N GLY A 38 -44.33 9.39 47.14
CA GLY A 38 -44.67 8.16 47.87
C GLY A 38 -44.82 8.34 49.40
N GLY A 39 -45.24 9.52 49.87
CA GLY A 39 -45.33 9.85 51.28
C GLY A 39 -46.29 9.01 52.14
N LEU A 40 -47.34 8.40 51.58
CA LEU A 40 -48.33 7.62 52.35
C LEU A 40 -47.77 6.29 52.91
N PRO A 41 -47.12 5.41 52.11
CA PRO A 41 -46.41 4.24 52.64
C PRO A 41 -45.33 4.58 53.69
N LEU A 42 -44.64 5.71 53.50
CA LEU A 42 -43.62 6.19 54.45
C LEU A 42 -44.24 6.61 55.77
N MET A 43 -45.35 7.36 55.71
CA MET A 43 -46.10 7.81 56.88
C MET A 43 -46.61 6.62 57.70
N SER A 44 -47.16 5.60 57.03
CA SER A 44 -47.61 4.38 57.69
C SER A 44 -46.48 3.64 58.42
N HIS A 45 -45.30 3.55 57.79
CA HIS A 45 -44.13 2.92 58.39
C HIS A 45 -43.57 3.73 59.57
N ALA A 46 -43.40 5.05 59.42
CA ALA A 46 -42.89 5.90 60.49
C ALA A 46 -43.84 5.95 61.70
N LEU A 47 -45.16 5.92 61.49
CA LEU A 47 -46.15 5.80 62.57
C LEU A 47 -46.06 4.46 63.29
N LEU A 48 -45.80 3.35 62.57
CA LEU A 48 -45.58 2.04 63.17
C LEU A 48 -44.32 2.02 64.05
N GLU A 49 -43.21 2.57 63.58
CA GLU A 49 -41.97 2.65 64.37
C GLU A 49 -42.12 3.57 65.58
N THR A 50 -42.83 4.70 65.42
CA THR A 50 -43.18 5.58 66.55
C THR A 50 -44.05 4.86 67.58
N TRP A 51 -44.96 3.97 67.14
CA TRP A 51 -45.77 3.14 68.03
C TRP A 51 -44.94 2.10 68.78
N ARG A 52 -43.90 1.52 68.15
CA ARG A 52 -42.97 0.58 68.80
C ARG A 52 -42.14 1.25 69.89
N HIS A 53 -41.80 2.53 69.71
CA HIS A 53 -41.02 3.33 70.65
C HIS A 53 -41.85 4.22 71.58
N ARG A 54 -43.17 3.99 71.67
CA ARG A 54 -44.06 4.85 72.46
C ARG A 54 -43.82 4.73 73.96
N THR A 55 -44.12 5.82 74.67
CA THR A 55 -44.16 5.85 76.14
C THR A 55 -45.63 5.86 76.58
N GLY A 56 -46.14 4.71 77.05
CA GLY A 56 -47.52 4.58 77.52
C GLY A 56 -48.56 4.55 76.39
N ARG A 57 -49.56 5.43 76.45
CA ARG A 57 -50.68 5.51 75.48
C ARG A 57 -50.55 6.67 74.50
N THR A 58 -49.44 7.39 74.52
CA THR A 58 -49.25 8.64 73.77
C THR A 58 -48.18 8.44 72.70
N LEU A 59 -48.49 8.80 71.46
CA LEU A 59 -47.51 8.93 70.38
C LEU A 59 -46.94 10.36 70.44
N THR A 60 -45.72 10.49 70.95
CA THR A 60 -45.05 11.78 71.15
C THR A 60 -44.15 12.14 69.98
N GLU A 61 -43.94 13.43 69.77
CA GLU A 61 -42.96 13.94 68.80
C GLU A 61 -41.53 13.47 69.16
N SER A 62 -41.20 13.37 70.44
CA SER A 62 -39.91 12.83 70.90
C SER A 62 -39.69 11.36 70.53
N ALA A 63 -40.73 10.53 70.55
CA ALA A 63 -40.66 9.13 70.11
C ALA A 63 -40.48 9.03 68.59
N TYR A 64 -41.06 9.98 67.83
CA TYR A 64 -40.88 10.09 66.39
C TYR A 64 -39.46 10.56 66.01
N GLU A 65 -38.91 11.53 66.73
CA GLU A 65 -37.51 11.96 66.55
C GLU A 65 -36.54 10.85 66.95
N THR A 66 -36.82 10.14 68.04
CA THR A 66 -36.04 8.97 68.46
C THR A 66 -36.16 7.84 67.43
N ALA A 67 -37.29 7.70 66.74
CA ALA A 67 -37.47 6.81 65.59
C ALA A 67 -36.73 7.26 64.32
N GLY A 68 -36.18 8.49 64.30
CA GLY A 68 -35.41 9.03 63.18
C GLY A 68 -36.24 9.82 62.15
N GLY A 69 -37.48 10.17 62.49
CA GLY A 69 -38.41 10.86 61.58
C GLY A 69 -38.83 10.01 60.36
N LEU A 70 -39.48 10.63 59.38
CA LEU A 70 -40.12 9.92 58.24
C LEU A 70 -39.11 9.10 57.42
N ARG A 71 -37.95 9.71 57.12
CA ARG A 71 -36.91 9.09 56.28
C ARG A 71 -35.92 8.26 57.09
N GLY A 72 -35.59 8.65 58.32
CA GLY A 72 -34.60 7.96 59.15
C GLY A 72 -35.10 6.67 59.78
N ALA A 73 -36.40 6.53 60.03
CA ALA A 73 -36.99 5.27 60.52
C ALA A 73 -36.75 4.12 59.53
N VAL A 74 -37.04 4.36 58.25
CA VAL A 74 -36.85 3.37 57.18
C VAL A 74 -35.38 3.02 56.99
N VAL A 75 -34.48 4.01 57.07
CA VAL A 75 -33.02 3.77 56.97
C VAL A 75 -32.52 2.94 58.14
N ARG A 76 -33.02 3.19 59.35
CA ARG A 76 -32.65 2.39 60.53
C ARG A 76 -33.09 0.94 60.38
N THR A 77 -34.35 0.72 60.02
CA THR A 77 -34.86 -0.64 59.75
C THR A 77 -34.05 -1.33 58.65
N ALA A 78 -33.66 -0.61 57.59
CA ALA A 78 -32.82 -1.16 56.53
C ALA A 78 -31.42 -1.54 57.01
N GLU A 79 -30.75 -0.70 57.80
CA GLU A 79 -29.43 -1.00 58.37
C GLU A 79 -29.48 -2.13 59.41
N GLU A 80 -30.49 -2.17 60.27
CA GLU A 80 -30.69 -3.24 61.25
C GLU A 80 -30.90 -4.59 60.56
N VAL A 81 -31.84 -4.66 59.61
CA VAL A 81 -32.12 -5.90 58.86
C VAL A 81 -30.91 -6.34 58.05
N TYR A 82 -30.18 -5.41 57.42
CA TYR A 82 -28.96 -5.74 56.69
C TYR A 82 -27.83 -6.20 57.63
N GLY A 83 -27.71 -5.60 58.81
CA GLY A 83 -26.71 -5.97 59.83
C GLY A 83 -26.94 -7.36 60.43
N GLU A 84 -28.17 -7.85 60.43
CA GLU A 84 -28.53 -9.21 60.87
C GLU A 84 -28.26 -10.30 59.81
N LEU A 85 -28.00 -9.93 58.55
CA LEU A 85 -27.69 -10.88 57.48
C LEU A 85 -26.24 -11.36 57.56
N GLY A 86 -26.02 -12.66 57.40
CA GLY A 86 -24.67 -13.20 57.24
C GLY A 86 -24.01 -12.74 55.93
N PRO A 87 -22.67 -12.82 55.79
CA PRO A 87 -21.96 -12.34 54.59
C PRO A 87 -22.51 -12.81 53.23
N PRO A 88 -22.86 -14.10 53.02
CA PRO A 88 -23.42 -14.54 51.73
C PRO A 88 -24.85 -14.00 51.49
N GLN A 89 -25.66 -13.87 52.55
CA GLN A 89 -27.02 -13.34 52.47
C GLN A 89 -27.03 -11.82 52.25
N ALA A 90 -26.07 -11.10 52.83
CA ALA A 90 -25.88 -9.67 52.64
C ALA A 90 -25.53 -9.35 51.17
N GLU A 91 -24.67 -10.15 50.54
CA GLU A 91 -24.35 -9.97 49.11
C GLU A 91 -25.53 -10.33 48.19
N LEU A 92 -26.33 -11.33 48.56
CA LEU A 92 -27.60 -11.61 47.85
C LEU A 92 -28.57 -10.44 47.99
N ALA A 93 -28.75 -9.90 49.21
CA ALA A 93 -29.61 -8.74 49.46
C ALA A 93 -29.15 -7.52 48.67
N ARG A 94 -27.85 -7.24 48.65
CA ARG A 94 -27.24 -6.18 47.85
C ARG A 94 -27.59 -6.32 46.36
N ARG A 95 -27.38 -7.51 45.78
CA ARG A 95 -27.69 -7.78 44.37
C ARG A 95 -29.18 -7.67 44.05
N VAL A 96 -30.05 -8.17 44.91
CA VAL A 96 -31.52 -8.05 44.77
C VAL A 96 -31.94 -6.59 44.81
N LEU A 97 -31.47 -5.82 45.80
CA LEU A 97 -31.81 -4.40 45.94
C LEU A 97 -31.36 -3.58 44.73
N LEU A 98 -30.15 -3.82 44.23
CA LEU A 98 -29.66 -3.15 43.01
C LEU A 98 -30.48 -3.51 41.77
N ARG A 99 -31.05 -4.72 41.69
CA ARG A 99 -31.91 -5.16 40.58
C ARG A 99 -33.28 -4.47 40.57
N LEU A 100 -33.76 -4.06 41.74
CA LEU A 100 -35.02 -3.34 41.95
C LEU A 100 -34.89 -1.82 41.83
N VAL A 101 -33.69 -1.32 41.55
CA VAL A 101 -33.45 0.11 41.31
C VAL A 101 -33.26 0.37 39.82
N ALA A 102 -33.95 1.39 39.34
CA ALA A 102 -33.72 1.94 38.03
C ALA A 102 -32.90 3.23 38.12
N PRO A 103 -31.57 3.20 37.86
CA PRO A 103 -30.81 4.44 37.71
C PRO A 103 -31.36 5.30 36.58
N GLY A 104 -31.58 6.58 36.90
CA GLY A 104 -31.99 7.61 35.95
C GLY A 104 -30.82 8.14 35.11
N ASP A 105 -31.16 8.87 34.04
CA ASP A 105 -30.18 9.61 33.23
C ASP A 105 -30.47 11.11 33.34
N GLY A 106 -29.90 11.73 34.38
CA GLY A 106 -30.24 13.10 34.78
C GLY A 106 -31.57 13.24 35.53
N THR A 107 -32.31 12.14 35.72
CA THR A 107 -33.52 12.06 36.55
C THR A 107 -33.24 11.34 37.87
N PRO A 108 -34.08 11.52 38.91
CA PRO A 108 -33.98 10.74 40.14
C PRO A 108 -34.01 9.24 39.87
N ASP A 109 -33.27 8.47 40.66
CA ASP A 109 -33.28 7.02 40.61
C ASP A 109 -34.63 6.52 41.14
N THR A 110 -35.28 5.63 40.38
CA THR A 110 -36.64 5.19 40.66
C THR A 110 -36.67 3.71 41.03
N ARG A 111 -37.75 3.27 41.68
CA ARG A 111 -37.98 1.84 41.91
C ARG A 111 -38.41 1.12 40.63
N ARG A 112 -38.00 -0.14 40.50
CA ARG A 112 -38.35 -1.02 39.38
C ARG A 112 -38.97 -2.31 39.92
N PRO A 113 -40.18 -2.68 39.48
CA PRO A 113 -40.71 -4.02 39.69
C PRO A 113 -39.90 -5.05 38.90
N ALA A 114 -39.49 -6.14 39.55
CA ALA A 114 -38.83 -7.28 38.91
C ALA A 114 -39.64 -8.54 39.15
N GLU A 115 -39.63 -9.46 38.18
CA GLU A 115 -40.24 -10.78 38.37
C GLU A 115 -39.42 -11.59 39.36
N HIS A 116 -40.08 -12.42 40.16
CA HIS A 116 -39.39 -13.27 41.14
C HIS A 116 -38.33 -14.19 40.48
N ALA A 117 -38.58 -14.65 39.26
CA ALA A 117 -37.62 -15.45 38.47
C ALA A 117 -36.38 -14.65 38.01
N GLU A 118 -36.47 -13.31 37.93
CA GLU A 118 -35.34 -12.45 37.56
C GLU A 118 -34.37 -12.22 38.74
N LEU A 119 -34.88 -12.34 39.97
CA LEU A 119 -34.12 -12.17 41.21
C LEU A 119 -33.38 -13.44 41.63
N ASP A 120 -33.55 -14.51 40.87
CA ASP A 120 -33.06 -15.83 41.17
C ASP A 120 -31.62 -16.02 40.68
N LEU A 121 -30.67 -15.57 41.52
CA LEU A 121 -29.25 -15.45 41.19
C LEU A 121 -28.45 -16.75 41.43
N GLY A 122 -29.10 -17.90 41.27
CA GLY A 122 -28.49 -19.24 41.35
C GLY A 122 -28.50 -19.90 42.73
N ASP A 123 -28.84 -19.16 43.79
CA ASP A 123 -29.12 -19.69 45.14
C ASP A 123 -30.59 -19.45 45.48
N HIS A 124 -31.44 -20.37 45.01
CA HIS A 124 -32.91 -20.29 45.16
C HIS A 124 -33.34 -20.16 46.62
N GLU A 125 -32.72 -20.94 47.52
CA GLU A 125 -33.11 -21.03 48.93
C GLU A 125 -32.62 -19.80 49.70
N GLY A 126 -31.37 -19.38 49.48
CA GLY A 126 -30.82 -18.16 50.07
C GLY A 126 -31.55 -16.90 49.59
N THR A 127 -31.90 -16.83 48.30
CA THR A 127 -32.65 -15.70 47.73
C THR A 127 -34.05 -15.61 48.35
N ARG A 128 -34.79 -16.71 48.44
CA ARG A 128 -36.10 -16.73 49.12
C ARG A 128 -36.01 -16.30 50.58
N ALA A 129 -35.02 -16.79 51.32
CA ALA A 129 -34.86 -16.44 52.73
C ALA A 129 -34.59 -14.93 52.93
N VAL A 130 -33.78 -14.33 52.04
CA VAL A 130 -33.49 -12.90 52.04
C VAL A 130 -34.74 -12.09 51.67
N LEU A 131 -35.47 -12.50 50.61
CA LEU A 131 -36.72 -11.84 50.20
C LEU A 131 -37.76 -11.88 51.33
N ASP A 132 -37.99 -13.03 51.95
CA ASP A 132 -38.94 -13.18 53.06
C ASP A 132 -38.57 -12.30 54.27
N ARG A 133 -37.27 -12.10 54.53
CA ARG A 133 -36.81 -11.21 55.61
C ARG A 133 -37.03 -9.74 55.26
N LEU A 134 -36.69 -9.33 54.04
CA LEU A 134 -36.88 -7.96 53.56
C LEU A 134 -38.38 -7.59 53.44
N VAL A 135 -39.24 -8.54 53.04
CA VAL A 135 -40.70 -8.36 53.00
C VAL A 135 -41.29 -8.26 54.42
N ARG A 136 -40.86 -9.11 55.37
CA ARG A 136 -41.27 -9.00 56.78
C ARG A 136 -40.89 -7.67 57.42
N ALA A 137 -39.73 -7.12 57.03
CA ALA A 137 -39.29 -5.80 57.43
C ALA A 137 -40.01 -4.64 56.71
N ARG A 138 -40.92 -4.94 55.76
CA ARG A 138 -41.62 -3.96 54.91
C ARG A 138 -40.70 -3.10 54.06
N LEU A 139 -39.53 -3.62 53.68
CA LEU A 139 -38.60 -2.97 52.76
C LEU A 139 -38.93 -3.32 51.31
N LEU A 140 -39.50 -4.51 51.08
CA LEU A 140 -39.99 -4.99 49.80
C LEU A 140 -41.49 -5.29 49.88
N THR A 141 -42.19 -5.08 48.77
CA THR A 141 -43.56 -5.56 48.55
C THR A 141 -43.56 -6.65 47.49
N LEU A 142 -44.44 -7.64 47.67
CA LEU A 142 -44.62 -8.77 46.76
C LEU A 142 -46.05 -8.72 46.26
N ASP A 143 -46.23 -8.50 44.95
CA ASP A 143 -47.54 -8.39 44.29
C ASP A 143 -47.55 -9.23 43.01
N ASP A 144 -48.51 -10.15 42.91
CA ASP A 144 -48.76 -11.04 41.76
C ASP A 144 -47.50 -11.63 41.08
N GLY A 145 -46.51 -12.06 41.87
CA GLY A 145 -45.24 -12.64 41.37
C GLY A 145 -44.15 -11.62 41.02
N THR A 146 -44.42 -10.33 41.19
CA THR A 146 -43.45 -9.24 41.09
C THR A 146 -42.99 -8.79 42.48
N VAL A 147 -41.73 -8.40 42.58
CA VAL A 147 -41.11 -7.85 43.77
C VAL A 147 -40.73 -6.41 43.46
N GLU A 148 -41.05 -5.48 44.37
CA GLU A 148 -40.67 -4.08 44.23
C GLU A 148 -40.23 -3.49 45.58
N LEU A 149 -39.54 -2.35 45.53
CA LEU A 149 -39.21 -1.60 46.75
C LEU A 149 -40.49 -0.98 47.33
N ALA A 150 -40.75 -1.26 48.61
CA ALA A 150 -41.92 -0.76 49.31
C ALA A 150 -41.94 0.77 49.37
N HIS A 151 -40.77 1.40 49.42
CA HIS A 151 -40.60 2.84 49.53
C HIS A 151 -39.49 3.35 48.61
N GLU A 152 -39.81 4.31 47.74
CA GLU A 152 -38.81 4.95 46.88
C GLU A 152 -37.79 5.78 47.68
N ALA A 153 -38.18 6.27 48.85
CA ALA A 153 -37.25 6.97 49.74
C ALA A 153 -36.12 6.09 50.28
N LEU A 154 -36.19 4.75 50.18
CA LEU A 154 -35.04 3.89 50.46
C LEU A 154 -33.85 4.22 49.54
N ILE A 155 -34.14 4.45 48.26
CA ILE A 155 -33.15 4.78 47.23
C ILE A 155 -32.47 6.10 47.57
N SER A 156 -33.27 7.10 47.95
CA SER A 156 -32.76 8.45 48.22
C SER A 156 -32.20 8.63 49.62
N ALA A 157 -32.68 7.92 50.65
CA ALA A 157 -32.33 8.19 52.06
C ALA A 157 -31.25 7.25 52.61
N TRP A 158 -31.12 6.02 52.08
CA TRP A 158 -30.17 5.03 52.61
C TRP A 158 -28.76 5.22 52.03
N PRO A 159 -27.76 5.67 52.82
CA PRO A 159 -26.45 6.03 52.27
C PRO A 159 -25.69 4.86 51.63
N ARG A 160 -25.84 3.66 52.20
CA ARG A 160 -25.19 2.44 51.72
C ARG A 160 -25.71 2.03 50.34
N LEU A 161 -27.03 2.00 50.18
CA LEU A 161 -27.66 1.70 48.89
C LEU A 161 -27.29 2.74 47.84
N ARG A 162 -27.28 4.02 48.19
CA ARG A 162 -26.83 5.10 47.29
C ARG A 162 -25.38 4.90 46.83
N GLY A 163 -24.48 4.57 47.76
CA GLY A 163 -23.08 4.26 47.44
C GLY A 163 -22.95 3.08 46.47
N TRP A 164 -23.77 2.05 46.63
CA TRP A 164 -23.80 0.93 45.67
C TRP A 164 -24.32 1.34 44.30
N ILE A 165 -25.42 2.11 44.24
CA ILE A 165 -26.01 2.60 42.99
C ILE A 165 -25.00 3.48 42.24
N ASP A 166 -24.33 4.40 42.94
CA ASP A 166 -23.37 5.31 42.32
C ASP A 166 -22.13 4.58 41.81
N THR A 167 -21.67 3.55 42.54
CA THR A 167 -20.54 2.71 42.09
C THR A 167 -20.89 1.87 40.87
N GLU A 168 -22.15 1.40 40.77
CA GLU A 168 -22.56 0.45 39.73
C GLU A 168 -23.45 1.06 38.63
N ARG A 169 -23.61 2.38 38.60
CA ARG A 169 -24.60 3.08 37.76
C ARG A 169 -24.53 2.65 36.29
N ASP A 170 -23.32 2.64 35.71
CA ASP A 170 -23.12 2.27 34.30
C ASP A 170 -23.36 0.77 34.07
N ARG A 171 -22.95 -0.08 35.02
CA ARG A 171 -23.18 -1.52 34.97
C ARG A 171 -24.68 -1.85 35.00
N LEU A 172 -25.45 -1.19 35.86
CA LEU A 172 -26.90 -1.35 35.96
C LEU A 172 -27.62 -0.91 34.68
N ARG A 173 -27.13 0.14 34.01
CA ARG A 173 -27.67 0.58 32.71
C ARG A 173 -27.42 -0.46 31.62
N VAL A 174 -26.20 -0.98 31.51
CA VAL A 174 -25.85 -2.03 30.55
C VAL A 174 -26.65 -3.30 30.83
N HIS A 175 -26.80 -3.67 32.11
CA HIS A 175 -27.62 -4.81 32.53
C HIS A 175 -29.06 -4.66 32.07
N ARG A 176 -29.68 -3.49 32.30
CA ARG A 176 -31.07 -3.23 31.88
C ARG A 176 -31.23 -3.39 30.37
N ALA A 177 -30.35 -2.76 29.59
CA ALA A 177 -30.37 -2.88 28.14
C ALA A 177 -30.22 -4.35 27.70
N LEU A 178 -29.34 -5.10 28.36
CA LEU A 178 -29.14 -6.54 28.13
C LEU A 178 -30.40 -7.35 28.45
N SER A 179 -31.06 -7.11 29.58
CA SER A 179 -32.30 -7.77 29.99
C SER A 179 -33.43 -7.54 28.98
N GLU A 180 -33.59 -6.30 28.52
CA GLU A 180 -34.59 -5.93 27.51
C GLU A 180 -34.30 -6.57 26.15
N ALA A 181 -33.04 -6.54 25.71
CA ALA A 181 -32.60 -7.18 24.48
C ALA A 181 -32.78 -8.71 24.51
N ALA A 182 -32.46 -9.36 25.64
CA ALA A 182 -32.62 -10.79 25.83
C ALA A 182 -34.11 -11.22 25.79
N ARG A 183 -35.00 -10.43 26.42
CA ARG A 183 -36.45 -10.65 26.34
C ARG A 183 -36.96 -10.49 24.90
N THR A 184 -36.54 -9.43 24.22
CA THR A 184 -36.91 -9.18 22.82
C THR A 184 -36.43 -10.30 21.90
N TRP A 185 -35.18 -10.76 22.06
CA TRP A 185 -34.61 -11.88 21.30
C TRP A 185 -35.38 -13.18 21.51
N THR A 186 -35.80 -13.45 22.74
CA THR A 186 -36.61 -14.64 23.06
C THR A 186 -38.00 -14.53 22.46
N GLY A 187 -38.64 -13.35 22.55
CA GLY A 187 -39.96 -13.09 21.95
C GLY A 187 -39.96 -13.17 20.41
N LEU A 188 -38.85 -12.84 19.76
CA LEU A 188 -38.65 -12.97 18.32
C LEU A 188 -38.20 -14.39 17.89
N GLY A 189 -38.31 -15.41 18.74
CA GLY A 189 -37.94 -16.78 18.37
C GLY A 189 -36.44 -17.00 18.19
N ARG A 190 -35.60 -16.25 18.91
CA ARG A 190 -34.13 -16.34 18.91
C ARG A 190 -33.45 -15.98 17.58
N GLU A 191 -34.03 -15.06 16.82
CA GLU A 191 -33.44 -14.58 15.56
C GLU A 191 -32.04 -13.96 15.71
N ASN A 192 -31.18 -14.22 14.72
CA ASN A 192 -29.82 -13.67 14.71
C ASN A 192 -29.79 -12.13 14.67
N ALA A 193 -30.79 -11.49 14.05
CA ALA A 193 -30.85 -10.04 13.86
C ALA A 193 -30.95 -9.27 15.20
N ALA A 194 -31.57 -9.88 16.21
CA ALA A 194 -31.74 -9.28 17.53
C ALA A 194 -30.48 -9.36 18.42
N LEU A 195 -29.47 -10.15 18.03
CA LEU A 195 -28.23 -10.32 18.79
C LEU A 195 -27.37 -9.05 18.79
N TYR A 196 -26.67 -8.80 19.90
CA TYR A 196 -25.77 -7.67 20.02
C TYR A 196 -24.59 -7.75 19.03
N ALA A 197 -24.26 -6.57 18.47
CA ALA A 197 -23.14 -6.36 17.58
C ALA A 197 -22.36 -5.11 17.96
N GLY A 198 -21.08 -5.05 17.56
CA GLY A 198 -20.24 -3.86 17.70
C GLY A 198 -20.08 -3.38 19.15
N SER A 199 -20.35 -2.09 19.37
CA SER A 199 -20.19 -1.40 20.65
C SER A 199 -21.09 -1.96 21.76
N ARG A 200 -22.34 -2.33 21.46
CA ARG A 200 -23.27 -2.90 22.45
C ARG A 200 -22.76 -4.23 23.02
N LEU A 201 -22.18 -5.08 22.16
CA LEU A 201 -21.57 -6.34 22.62
C LEU A 201 -20.29 -6.09 23.43
N ALA A 202 -19.50 -5.07 23.07
CA ALA A 202 -18.29 -4.72 23.80
C ALA A 202 -18.63 -4.20 25.21
N ALA A 203 -19.57 -3.25 25.32
CA ALA A 203 -20.04 -2.71 26.59
C ALA A 203 -20.62 -3.80 27.50
N ALA A 204 -21.40 -4.74 26.96
CA ALA A 204 -21.92 -5.87 27.72
C ALA A 204 -20.81 -6.80 28.25
N HIS A 205 -19.73 -7.00 27.50
CA HIS A 205 -18.61 -7.86 27.91
C HIS A 205 -17.70 -7.21 28.94
N GLU A 206 -17.55 -5.88 28.86
CA GLU A 206 -16.83 -5.07 29.85
C GLU A 206 -17.58 -5.02 31.17
N ALA A 207 -18.90 -4.82 31.12
CA ALA A 207 -19.77 -4.80 32.30
C ALA A 207 -19.94 -6.18 32.94
N PHE A 208 -19.95 -7.25 32.15
CA PHE A 208 -20.15 -8.63 32.60
C PHE A 208 -19.09 -9.58 32.04
N PRO A 209 -17.89 -9.60 32.64
CA PRO A 209 -16.87 -10.59 32.30
C PRO A 209 -17.29 -12.02 32.73
N PRO A 210 -16.62 -13.08 32.23
CA PRO A 210 -17.04 -14.47 32.44
C PRO A 210 -17.24 -14.91 33.89
N HIS A 211 -16.49 -14.32 34.83
CA HIS A 211 -16.60 -14.63 36.26
C HIS A 211 -17.83 -13.97 36.94
N GLN A 212 -18.43 -12.96 36.30
CA GLN A 212 -19.65 -12.28 36.77
C GLN A 212 -20.92 -12.75 36.04
N HIS A 213 -20.83 -13.72 35.14
CA HIS A 213 -22.00 -14.29 34.47
C HIS A 213 -23.00 -14.97 35.44
N ALA A 214 -22.58 -15.26 36.68
CA ALA A 214 -23.47 -15.74 37.73
C ALA A 214 -24.52 -14.70 38.14
N GLU A 215 -24.27 -13.41 37.93
CA GLU A 215 -25.21 -12.31 38.21
C GLU A 215 -26.26 -12.12 37.09
N LEU A 216 -26.06 -12.77 35.94
CA LEU A 216 -27.00 -12.75 34.82
C LEU A 216 -28.03 -13.87 34.97
N THR A 217 -29.24 -13.63 34.49
CA THR A 217 -30.26 -14.68 34.34
C THR A 217 -29.85 -15.70 33.25
N PRO A 218 -30.41 -16.92 33.25
CA PRO A 218 -30.12 -17.92 32.22
C PRO A 218 -30.34 -17.38 30.78
N THR A 219 -31.44 -16.66 30.56
CA THR A 219 -31.78 -16.08 29.25
C THR A 219 -30.77 -15.01 28.80
N GLU A 220 -30.31 -14.15 29.71
CA GLU A 220 -29.27 -13.15 29.42
C GLU A 220 -27.93 -13.80 29.06
N ARG A 221 -27.55 -14.86 29.79
CA ARG A 221 -26.34 -15.65 29.48
C ARG A 221 -26.43 -16.28 28.10
N GLU A 222 -27.55 -16.89 27.76
CA GLU A 222 -27.78 -17.47 26.43
C GLU A 222 -27.66 -16.42 25.32
N PHE A 223 -28.30 -15.26 25.51
CA PHE A 223 -28.24 -14.14 24.56
C PHE A 223 -26.81 -13.64 24.33
N LEU A 224 -26.04 -13.45 25.41
CA LEU A 224 -24.65 -13.00 25.32
C LEU A 224 -23.74 -14.06 24.68
N ALA A 225 -23.95 -15.34 25.00
CA ALA A 225 -23.23 -16.46 24.40
C ALA A 225 -23.54 -16.59 22.89
N ALA A 226 -24.79 -16.41 22.48
CA ALA A 226 -25.20 -16.41 21.07
C ALA A 226 -24.57 -15.22 20.32
N SER A 227 -24.60 -14.02 20.92
CA SER A 227 -24.01 -12.80 20.35
C SER A 227 -22.49 -12.94 20.15
N THR A 228 -21.78 -13.50 21.13
CA THR A 228 -20.32 -13.74 21.04
C THR A 228 -19.97 -14.84 20.03
N SER A 229 -20.76 -15.91 19.98
CA SER A 229 -20.57 -17.00 19.00
C SER A 229 -20.74 -16.52 17.56
N ARG A 230 -21.73 -15.65 17.29
CA ARG A 230 -21.92 -15.01 15.98
C ARG A 230 -20.70 -14.21 15.55
N ARG A 231 -20.12 -13.40 16.47
CA ARG A 231 -18.90 -12.62 16.20
C ARG A 231 -17.71 -13.53 15.90
N ARG A 232 -17.51 -14.60 16.67
CA ARG A 232 -16.41 -15.56 16.44
C ARG A 232 -16.52 -16.25 15.08
N ARG A 233 -17.72 -16.72 14.69
CA ARG A 233 -17.96 -17.34 13.37
C ARG A 233 -17.65 -16.38 12.22
N ALA A 234 -18.08 -15.13 12.30
CA ALA A 234 -17.81 -14.14 11.26
C ALA A 234 -16.30 -13.86 11.10
N VAL A 235 -15.55 -13.80 12.21
CA VAL A 235 -14.09 -13.63 12.18
C VAL A 235 -13.40 -14.87 11.60
N TRP A 236 -13.82 -16.08 12.00
CA TRP A 236 -13.27 -17.33 11.47
C TRP A 236 -13.50 -17.49 9.97
N LEU A 237 -14.71 -17.19 9.48
CA LEU A 237 -15.02 -17.25 8.05
C LEU A 237 -14.17 -16.26 7.24
N ARG A 238 -14.03 -15.01 7.72
CA ARG A 238 -13.18 -14.01 7.05
C ARG A 238 -11.72 -14.42 7.02
N ARG A 239 -11.18 -14.91 8.14
CA ARG A 239 -9.79 -15.40 8.21
C ARG A 239 -9.57 -16.62 7.32
N GLY A 240 -10.53 -17.55 7.28
CA GLY A 240 -10.48 -18.71 6.39
C GLY A 240 -10.47 -18.33 4.91
N LEU A 241 -11.32 -17.37 4.52
CA LEU A 241 -11.36 -16.86 3.15
C LEU A 241 -10.06 -16.15 2.76
N SER A 242 -9.50 -15.32 3.66
CA SER A 242 -8.19 -14.67 3.43
C SER A 242 -7.06 -15.69 3.31
N ALA A 243 -7.03 -16.73 4.14
CA ALA A 243 -6.02 -17.78 4.07
C ALA A 243 -6.13 -18.60 2.77
N ALA A 244 -7.34 -18.93 2.33
CA ALA A 244 -7.58 -19.62 1.07
C ALA A 244 -7.14 -18.79 -0.15
N LEU A 245 -7.43 -17.47 -0.14
CA LEU A 245 -6.97 -16.53 -1.18
C LEU A 245 -5.45 -16.43 -1.21
N ALA A 246 -4.79 -16.33 -0.05
CA ALA A 246 -3.33 -16.30 0.04
C ALA A 246 -2.71 -17.60 -0.52
N LEU A 247 -3.30 -18.76 -0.19
CA LEU A 247 -2.85 -20.05 -0.73
C LEU A 247 -3.01 -20.12 -2.25
N LEU A 248 -4.14 -19.67 -2.79
CA LEU A 248 -4.37 -19.61 -4.24
C LEU A 248 -3.34 -18.73 -4.97
N VAL A 249 -3.05 -17.55 -4.40
CA VAL A 249 -2.01 -16.66 -4.95
C VAL A 249 -0.64 -17.31 -4.90
N LEU A 250 -0.31 -18.03 -3.83
CA LEU A 250 0.97 -18.71 -3.67
C LEU A 250 1.11 -19.86 -4.68
N VAL A 251 0.05 -20.63 -4.90
CA VAL A 251 0.00 -21.68 -5.93
C VAL A 251 0.13 -21.07 -7.32
N ALA A 252 -0.64 -20.03 -7.65
CA ALA A 252 -0.56 -19.35 -8.93
C ALA A 252 0.85 -18.79 -9.20
N SER A 253 1.47 -18.17 -8.20
CA SER A 253 2.83 -17.66 -8.27
C SER A 253 3.85 -18.79 -8.48
N GLY A 254 3.71 -19.89 -7.73
CA GLY A 254 4.55 -21.08 -7.91
C GLY A 254 4.45 -21.65 -9.32
N THR A 255 3.23 -21.77 -9.86
CA THR A 255 3.03 -22.23 -11.25
C THR A 255 3.64 -21.29 -12.29
N ALA A 256 3.56 -19.96 -12.06
CA ALA A 256 4.17 -18.97 -12.94
C ALA A 256 5.70 -19.07 -12.96
N VAL A 257 6.32 -19.26 -11.79
CA VAL A 257 7.78 -19.45 -11.68
C VAL A 257 8.22 -20.72 -12.42
N ILE A 258 7.50 -21.84 -12.24
CA ILE A 258 7.80 -23.09 -12.96
C ILE A 258 7.68 -22.89 -14.48
N ALA A 259 6.63 -22.21 -14.95
CA ALA A 259 6.43 -21.94 -16.37
C ALA A 259 7.53 -21.04 -16.97
N LEU A 260 8.05 -20.08 -16.21
CA LEU A 260 9.19 -19.27 -16.63
C LEU A 260 10.48 -20.10 -16.73
N GLY A 261 10.72 -21.01 -15.79
CA GLY A 261 11.85 -21.95 -15.85
C GLY A 261 11.81 -22.83 -17.11
N LEU A 262 10.66 -23.47 -17.37
CA LEU A 262 10.47 -24.29 -18.58
C LEU A 262 10.67 -23.50 -19.88
N ARG A 263 10.31 -22.20 -19.88
CA ARG A 263 10.50 -21.32 -21.04
C ARG A 263 11.97 -21.02 -21.28
N ASP A 264 12.75 -20.82 -20.22
CA ASP A 264 14.17 -20.50 -20.33
C ASP A 264 14.98 -21.72 -20.78
N ASP A 265 14.62 -22.93 -20.31
CA ASP A 265 15.19 -24.19 -20.80
C ASP A 265 14.94 -24.37 -22.31
N ALA A 266 13.69 -24.17 -22.75
CA ALA A 266 13.33 -24.28 -24.17
C ALA A 266 14.06 -23.25 -25.07
N ARG A 267 14.34 -22.05 -24.53
CA ARG A 267 15.14 -21.03 -25.23
C ARG A 267 16.59 -21.46 -25.35
N ALA A 268 17.18 -21.98 -24.27
CA ALA A 268 18.55 -22.47 -24.27
C ALA A 268 18.74 -23.62 -25.29
N GLU A 269 17.79 -24.56 -25.35
CA GLU A 269 17.78 -25.64 -26.34
C GLU A 269 17.69 -25.10 -27.78
N ARG A 270 16.80 -24.14 -28.02
CA ARG A 270 16.68 -23.48 -29.34
C ARG A 270 17.96 -22.77 -29.73
N ASP A 271 18.55 -21.99 -28.84
CA ASP A 271 19.76 -21.22 -29.11
C ASP A 271 20.95 -22.15 -29.40
N ALA A 272 21.04 -23.28 -28.68
CA ALA A 272 22.02 -24.33 -28.96
C ALA A 272 21.81 -24.96 -30.34
N ALA A 273 20.56 -25.22 -30.74
CA ALA A 273 20.24 -25.78 -32.05
C ALA A 273 20.54 -24.79 -33.20
N VAL A 274 20.23 -23.50 -33.02
CA VAL A 274 20.56 -22.45 -34.00
C VAL A 274 22.07 -22.28 -34.12
N PHE A 275 22.79 -22.22 -32.99
CA PHE A 275 24.25 -22.17 -32.98
C PHE A 275 24.85 -23.33 -33.77
N GLY A 276 24.42 -24.57 -33.47
CA GLY A 276 24.92 -25.77 -34.14
C GLY A 276 24.65 -25.77 -35.66
N ARG A 277 23.49 -25.23 -36.08
CA ARG A 277 23.17 -25.07 -37.50
C ARG A 277 24.08 -24.06 -38.19
N ILE A 278 24.35 -22.92 -37.57
CA ILE A 278 25.21 -21.87 -38.14
C ILE A 278 26.64 -22.39 -38.32
N THR A 279 27.20 -23.04 -37.29
CA THR A 279 28.57 -23.59 -37.37
C THR A 279 28.66 -24.70 -38.41
N ALA A 280 27.66 -25.59 -38.50
CA ALA A 280 27.62 -26.64 -39.52
C ALA A 280 27.58 -26.08 -40.94
N GLU A 281 26.80 -25.01 -41.16
CA GLU A 281 26.74 -24.35 -42.47
C GLU A 281 28.03 -23.58 -42.79
N ALA A 282 28.67 -22.95 -41.79
CA ALA A 282 29.98 -22.33 -41.94
C ALA A 282 31.04 -23.34 -42.38
N ASP A 283 31.08 -24.52 -41.75
CA ASP A 283 32.00 -25.60 -42.10
C ASP A 283 31.72 -26.16 -43.50
N ARG A 284 30.43 -26.30 -43.87
CA ARG A 284 30.03 -26.73 -45.21
C ARG A 284 30.50 -25.76 -46.30
N LEU A 285 30.42 -24.45 -46.05
CA LEU A 285 30.75 -23.41 -47.04
C LEU A 285 32.23 -23.08 -47.09
N ARG A 286 33.00 -23.43 -46.05
CA ARG A 286 34.43 -23.15 -45.90
C ARG A 286 35.29 -23.54 -47.13
N PRO A 287 35.06 -24.69 -47.81
CA PRO A 287 35.82 -25.05 -49.02
C PRO A 287 35.44 -24.22 -50.25
N THR A 288 34.21 -23.72 -50.30
CA THR A 288 33.63 -23.05 -51.49
C THR A 288 33.62 -21.52 -51.39
N SER A 289 33.50 -20.95 -50.19
CA SER A 289 33.40 -19.52 -49.96
C SER A 289 33.89 -19.16 -48.55
N THR A 290 35.21 -18.96 -48.43
CA THR A 290 35.85 -18.57 -47.17
C THR A 290 35.34 -17.24 -46.59
N PRO A 291 35.05 -16.19 -47.39
CA PRO A 291 34.50 -14.95 -46.83
C PRO A 291 33.12 -15.12 -46.17
N LEU A 292 32.29 -16.02 -46.71
CA LEU A 292 30.96 -16.27 -46.16
C LEU A 292 31.01 -17.19 -44.94
N SER A 293 31.88 -18.21 -44.92
CA SER A 293 32.11 -19.02 -43.72
C SER A 293 32.62 -18.16 -42.55
N ALA A 294 33.57 -17.25 -42.80
CA ALA A 294 34.09 -16.35 -41.78
C ALA A 294 32.99 -15.44 -41.19
N ARG A 295 32.04 -14.97 -42.01
CA ARG A 295 30.88 -14.18 -41.52
C ARG A 295 29.95 -15.01 -40.63
N LEU A 296 29.70 -16.27 -40.99
CA LEU A 296 28.90 -17.18 -40.16
C LEU A 296 29.60 -17.51 -38.84
N ASP A 297 30.93 -17.70 -38.87
CA ASP A 297 31.74 -17.93 -37.66
C ASP A 297 31.74 -16.69 -36.73
N ILE A 298 31.78 -15.46 -37.28
CA ILE A 298 31.62 -14.23 -36.50
C ILE A 298 30.20 -14.13 -35.89
N ALA A 299 29.17 -14.48 -36.66
CA ALA A 299 27.80 -14.51 -36.14
C ALA A 299 27.64 -15.53 -35.01
N ALA A 300 28.24 -16.72 -35.16
CA ALA A 300 28.27 -17.75 -34.13
C ALA A 300 29.05 -17.30 -32.88
N LEU A 301 30.17 -16.57 -33.05
CA LEU A 301 30.94 -15.99 -31.95
C LEU A 301 30.11 -15.03 -31.09
N GLY A 302 29.23 -14.24 -31.74
CA GLY A 302 28.29 -13.34 -31.08
C GLY A 302 27.19 -14.06 -30.29
N MET A 303 26.90 -15.33 -30.61
CA MET A 303 25.97 -16.17 -29.86
C MET A 303 26.68 -16.91 -28.71
N ARG A 304 27.81 -17.57 -29.00
CA ARG A 304 28.58 -18.35 -28.03
C ARG A 304 30.03 -18.44 -28.48
N THR A 305 30.95 -18.14 -27.57
CA THR A 305 32.39 -18.29 -27.84
C THR A 305 32.85 -19.72 -27.54
N THR A 306 33.43 -20.41 -28.53
CA THR A 306 34.06 -21.73 -28.34
C THR A 306 35.53 -21.72 -28.79
N PRO A 307 36.38 -22.63 -28.27
CA PRO A 307 37.77 -22.75 -28.71
C PRO A 307 37.90 -23.01 -30.22
N GLU A 308 37.01 -23.80 -30.78
CA GLU A 308 37.01 -24.18 -32.21
C GLU A 308 36.75 -22.97 -33.09
N LEU A 309 35.80 -22.10 -32.71
CA LEU A 309 35.52 -20.84 -33.41
C LEU A 309 36.71 -19.89 -33.39
N ARG A 310 37.42 -19.78 -32.25
CA ARG A 310 38.63 -18.95 -32.16
C ARG A 310 39.73 -19.48 -33.08
N THR A 311 39.93 -20.79 -33.12
CA THR A 311 40.92 -21.41 -34.01
C THR A 311 40.54 -21.22 -35.48
N ALA A 312 39.26 -21.41 -35.81
CA ALA A 312 38.72 -21.17 -37.15
C ALA A 312 38.96 -19.73 -37.61
N LEU A 313 38.56 -18.75 -36.79
CA LEU A 313 38.72 -17.32 -37.11
C LEU A 313 40.19 -16.89 -37.19
N THR A 314 41.06 -17.43 -36.33
CA THR A 314 42.51 -17.17 -36.42
C THR A 314 43.10 -17.74 -37.71
N THR A 315 42.63 -18.91 -38.13
CA THR A 315 43.07 -19.55 -39.38
C THR A 315 42.59 -18.75 -40.61
N ASP A 316 41.34 -18.29 -40.59
CA ASP A 316 40.78 -17.47 -41.67
C ASP A 316 41.37 -16.05 -41.70
N ALA A 317 41.80 -15.49 -40.56
CA ALA A 317 42.53 -14.23 -40.51
C ALA A 317 43.89 -14.28 -41.22
N GLY A 318 44.51 -15.47 -41.29
CA GLY A 318 45.72 -15.72 -42.08
C GLY A 318 45.46 -15.82 -43.60
N ARG A 319 44.21 -15.81 -44.04
CA ARG A 319 43.84 -15.86 -45.47
C ARG A 319 43.52 -14.46 -45.99
N VAL A 320 43.92 -14.18 -47.22
CA VAL A 320 43.51 -12.96 -47.92
C VAL A 320 42.04 -13.09 -48.30
N LEU A 321 41.16 -12.63 -47.43
CA LEU A 321 39.71 -12.53 -47.68
C LEU A 321 39.43 -11.30 -48.52
N SER A 322 39.82 -11.33 -49.80
CA SER A 322 39.59 -10.22 -50.72
C SER A 322 38.18 -10.26 -51.30
N THR A 323 37.48 -9.14 -51.24
CA THR A 323 36.32 -8.89 -52.10
C THR A 323 36.77 -7.99 -53.24
N ARG A 324 36.73 -8.52 -54.47
CA ARG A 324 37.06 -7.73 -55.66
C ARG A 324 35.99 -6.68 -55.90
N LEU A 325 36.41 -5.42 -56.06
CA LEU A 325 35.56 -4.27 -56.43
C LEU A 325 35.65 -4.05 -57.94
N PRO A 326 34.66 -4.48 -58.74
CA PRO A 326 34.69 -4.32 -60.19
C PRO A 326 34.33 -2.87 -60.56
N GLY A 327 35.33 -2.03 -60.86
CA GLY A 327 35.09 -0.60 -61.05
C GLY A 327 35.86 0.02 -62.21
N HIS A 328 37.18 0.08 -62.08
CA HIS A 328 38.03 0.76 -63.04
C HIS A 328 38.45 -0.17 -64.18
N ARG A 329 38.59 0.39 -65.39
CA ARG A 329 38.86 -0.38 -66.62
C ARG A 329 40.34 -0.47 -67.03
N ASP A 330 41.28 -0.10 -66.16
CA ASP A 330 42.72 -0.08 -66.49
C ASP A 330 43.63 -0.21 -65.24
N ILE A 331 44.93 -0.40 -65.44
CA ILE A 331 45.96 -0.68 -64.41
C ILE A 331 46.38 0.61 -63.70
N GLY A 332 46.17 0.68 -62.39
CA GLY A 332 46.63 1.79 -61.55
C GLY A 332 45.46 2.43 -60.83
N SER A 333 45.49 2.39 -59.49
CA SER A 333 44.43 3.00 -58.70
C SER A 333 44.96 3.62 -57.42
N ALA A 334 44.71 4.92 -57.27
CA ALA A 334 44.80 5.58 -55.97
C ALA A 334 43.62 5.12 -55.11
N VAL A 335 43.83 4.98 -53.80
CA VAL A 335 42.78 4.62 -52.85
C VAL A 335 42.89 5.46 -51.59
N ALA A 336 41.75 5.86 -51.03
CA ALA A 336 41.68 6.59 -49.77
C ALA A 336 40.44 6.17 -48.99
N PHE A 337 40.60 5.85 -47.71
CA PHE A 337 39.47 5.65 -46.81
C PHE A 337 39.00 6.99 -46.26
N ALA A 338 37.67 7.17 -46.20
CA ALA A 338 37.10 8.21 -45.38
C ALA A 338 37.39 7.93 -43.89
N PRO A 339 37.52 8.95 -43.04
CA PRO A 339 37.80 8.79 -41.61
C PRO A 339 36.77 7.93 -40.85
N ASP A 340 35.55 7.81 -41.38
CA ASP A 340 34.49 6.97 -40.80
C ASP A 340 34.71 5.46 -41.02
N GLY A 341 35.67 5.07 -41.88
CA GLY A 341 35.96 3.69 -42.25
C GLY A 341 34.86 2.99 -43.06
N ARG A 342 33.80 3.71 -43.42
CA ARG A 342 32.61 3.18 -44.11
C ARG A 342 32.60 3.48 -45.60
N THR A 343 33.44 4.42 -46.04
CA THR A 343 33.55 4.82 -47.44
C THR A 343 34.98 4.66 -47.92
N LEU A 344 35.18 3.89 -48.99
CA LEU A 344 36.44 3.82 -49.73
C LEU A 344 36.29 4.62 -51.02
N ALA A 345 37.22 5.53 -51.31
CA ALA A 345 37.37 6.13 -52.63
C ALA A 345 38.45 5.37 -53.40
N SER A 346 38.17 5.04 -54.66
CA SER A 346 39.16 4.54 -55.61
C SER A 346 39.20 5.44 -56.85
N GLY A 347 40.39 5.81 -57.28
CA GLY A 347 40.64 6.55 -58.51
C GLY A 347 41.19 5.61 -59.55
N GLY A 348 40.81 5.75 -60.81
CA GLY A 348 41.34 4.94 -61.90
C GLY A 348 41.94 5.76 -63.03
N HIS A 349 42.69 5.08 -63.90
CA HIS A 349 43.16 5.65 -65.16
C HIS A 349 42.02 5.89 -66.18
N ASP A 350 40.79 5.46 -65.86
CA ASP A 350 39.60 5.90 -66.60
C ASP A 350 39.20 7.36 -66.31
N GLY A 351 40.00 8.07 -65.51
CA GLY A 351 39.77 9.46 -65.09
C GLY A 351 38.57 9.62 -64.16
N THR A 352 38.14 8.53 -63.53
CA THR A 352 37.02 8.53 -62.59
C THR A 352 37.45 8.17 -61.18
N VAL A 353 36.75 8.76 -60.21
CA VAL A 353 36.77 8.36 -58.81
C VAL A 353 35.45 7.67 -58.50
N ARG A 354 35.51 6.48 -57.92
CA ARG A 354 34.36 5.70 -57.47
C ARG A 354 34.39 5.58 -55.96
N LEU A 355 33.21 5.66 -55.35
CA LEU A 355 33.04 5.47 -53.91
C LEU A 355 32.45 4.09 -53.64
N TRP A 356 32.82 3.46 -52.53
CA TRP A 356 32.37 2.11 -52.16
C TRP A 356 31.93 2.10 -50.69
N ASP A 357 30.81 1.41 -50.41
CA ASP A 357 30.38 1.15 -49.04
C ASP A 357 31.07 -0.10 -48.51
N THR A 358 31.90 0.07 -47.47
CA THR A 358 32.61 -1.04 -46.81
C THR A 358 31.82 -1.64 -45.65
N SER A 359 30.69 -1.05 -45.28
CA SER A 359 29.80 -1.49 -44.20
C SER A 359 28.53 -2.22 -44.68
N GLY A 360 28.22 -2.11 -45.97
CA GLY A 360 27.01 -2.63 -46.60
C GLY A 360 27.03 -4.13 -46.93
N ALA A 361 25.85 -4.66 -47.27
CA ALA A 361 25.66 -6.07 -47.61
C ALA A 361 26.27 -6.48 -48.96
N ASP A 362 26.45 -5.55 -49.89
CA ASP A 362 27.12 -5.76 -51.17
C ASP A 362 28.16 -4.66 -51.45
N PRO A 363 29.42 -4.85 -51.02
CA PRO A 363 30.48 -3.87 -51.27
C PRO A 363 30.87 -3.75 -52.74
N ARG A 364 30.31 -4.59 -53.64
CA ARG A 364 30.73 -4.67 -55.05
C ARG A 364 30.08 -3.62 -55.94
N ALA A 365 29.06 -2.90 -55.47
CA ALA A 365 28.43 -1.81 -56.19
C ALA A 365 29.01 -0.46 -55.74
N PRO A 366 29.46 0.41 -56.67
CA PRO A 366 29.88 1.74 -56.31
C PRO A 366 28.69 2.57 -55.80
N LEU A 367 28.96 3.47 -54.85
CA LEU A 367 28.05 4.48 -54.36
C LEU A 367 27.91 5.60 -55.39
N GLY A 368 26.71 5.74 -55.95
CA GLY A 368 26.39 6.80 -56.89
C GLY A 368 27.10 6.69 -58.24
N GLU A 369 27.10 7.80 -58.98
CA GLU A 369 27.76 7.90 -60.29
C GLU A 369 29.27 8.16 -60.14
N PRO A 370 30.12 7.64 -61.06
CA PRO A 370 31.55 7.93 -61.03
C PRO A 370 31.85 9.42 -61.13
N LEU A 371 32.68 9.93 -60.22
CA LEU A 371 33.10 11.33 -60.19
C LEU A 371 34.21 11.54 -61.21
N ARG A 372 34.09 12.53 -62.10
CA ARG A 372 35.09 12.77 -63.16
C ARG A 372 36.05 13.88 -62.76
N ILE A 373 37.35 13.63 -62.95
CA ILE A 373 38.38 14.67 -62.95
C ILE A 373 38.64 15.19 -64.36
N THR A 374 39.25 16.36 -64.45
CA THR A 374 39.69 16.92 -65.73
C THR A 374 41.08 16.36 -66.06
N GLY A 375 41.27 15.91 -67.31
CA GLY A 375 42.56 15.62 -67.93
C GLY A 375 43.28 14.32 -67.57
N GLY A 376 42.51 13.25 -67.35
CA GLY A 376 43.02 11.88 -67.46
C GLY A 376 43.14 11.17 -66.12
N ASP A 377 44.13 10.31 -66.00
CA ASP A 377 44.26 9.29 -64.95
C ASP A 377 44.33 9.88 -63.55
N VAL A 378 43.56 9.32 -62.60
CA VAL A 378 43.61 9.72 -61.18
C VAL A 378 44.88 9.16 -60.54
N GLY A 379 45.84 10.02 -60.25
CA GLY A 379 47.13 9.66 -59.65
C GLY A 379 47.15 9.69 -58.13
N ALA A 380 46.32 10.54 -57.49
CA ALA A 380 46.31 10.70 -56.04
C ALA A 380 44.90 11.03 -55.50
N LEU A 381 44.61 10.58 -54.28
CA LEU A 381 43.35 10.79 -53.57
C LEU A 381 43.61 11.07 -52.08
N ALA A 382 42.88 12.03 -51.51
CA ALA A 382 42.86 12.26 -50.07
C ALA A 382 41.47 12.69 -49.59
N TYR A 383 41.11 12.25 -48.39
CA TYR A 383 39.97 12.80 -47.64
C TYR A 383 40.48 13.84 -46.64
N SER A 384 39.65 14.83 -46.33
CA SER A 384 39.89 15.66 -45.15
C SER A 384 39.73 14.83 -43.86
N PRO A 385 40.39 15.23 -42.76
CA PRO A 385 40.27 14.56 -41.46
C PRO A 385 38.83 14.47 -40.92
N ASP A 386 37.95 15.39 -41.32
CA ASP A 386 36.53 15.39 -40.96
C ASP A 386 35.63 14.61 -41.96
N GLY A 387 36.21 14.10 -43.05
CA GLY A 387 35.53 13.34 -44.10
C GLY A 387 34.62 14.17 -45.00
N THR A 388 34.62 15.50 -44.88
CA THR A 388 33.71 16.37 -45.64
C THR A 388 34.23 16.73 -47.03
N LEU A 389 35.54 16.62 -47.26
CA LEU A 389 36.19 16.96 -48.51
C LEU A 389 36.89 15.73 -49.09
N LEU A 390 36.67 15.49 -50.38
CA LEU A 390 37.44 14.55 -51.18
C LEU A 390 38.26 15.33 -52.21
N VAL A 391 39.56 15.05 -52.27
CA VAL A 391 40.48 15.62 -53.24
C VAL A 391 40.96 14.51 -54.16
N ALA A 392 40.92 14.75 -55.46
CA ALA A 392 41.56 13.91 -56.45
C ALA A 392 42.48 14.75 -57.33
N ALA A 393 43.63 14.19 -57.66
CA ALA A 393 44.58 14.82 -58.58
C ALA A 393 44.99 13.87 -59.69
N GLY A 394 45.23 14.43 -60.88
CA GLY A 394 45.48 13.70 -62.11
C GLY A 394 46.88 13.90 -62.70
N GLN A 395 47.16 13.12 -63.75
CA GLN A 395 48.44 13.14 -64.47
C GLN A 395 48.69 14.44 -65.29
N ASP A 396 47.66 15.26 -65.51
CA ASP A 396 47.74 16.55 -66.20
C ASP A 396 47.90 17.74 -65.26
N GLY A 397 48.16 17.51 -63.97
CA GLY A 397 48.21 18.58 -62.97
C GLY A 397 46.84 19.05 -62.49
N GLY A 398 45.75 18.47 -63.01
CA GLY A 398 44.38 18.78 -62.63
C GLY A 398 44.07 18.29 -61.22
N ILE A 399 43.50 19.16 -60.39
CA ILE A 399 43.04 18.85 -59.04
C ILE A 399 41.55 19.19 -58.93
N ARG A 400 40.77 18.25 -58.42
CA ARG A 400 39.32 18.38 -58.23
C ARG A 400 38.94 18.11 -56.79
N LEU A 401 38.11 18.99 -56.24
CA LEU A 401 37.59 18.89 -54.89
C LEU A 401 36.08 18.60 -54.96
N TRP A 402 35.60 17.73 -54.07
CA TRP A 402 34.17 17.49 -53.88
C TRP A 402 33.79 17.58 -52.42
N ASP A 403 32.60 18.10 -52.18
CA ASP A 403 31.87 17.93 -50.94
C ASP A 403 31.38 16.49 -50.85
N ALA A 404 31.95 15.74 -49.91
CA ALA A 404 31.71 14.32 -49.68
C ALA A 404 30.77 14.06 -48.49
N ARG A 405 30.11 15.09 -47.93
CA ARG A 405 29.13 14.94 -46.83
C ARG A 405 27.99 13.98 -47.20
N ASP A 406 27.56 14.02 -48.46
CA ASP A 406 26.68 13.01 -49.04
C ASP A 406 27.53 12.03 -49.87
N ARG A 407 27.89 10.90 -49.25
CA ARG A 407 28.72 9.85 -49.87
C ARG A 407 28.08 9.20 -51.11
N ALA A 408 26.76 9.32 -51.30
CA ALA A 408 26.08 8.78 -52.48
C ALA A 408 25.98 9.82 -53.61
N ARG A 409 26.09 11.11 -53.30
CA ARG A 409 26.05 12.22 -54.27
C ARG A 409 27.08 13.32 -53.97
N PRO A 410 28.39 13.03 -54.05
CA PRO A 410 29.42 14.04 -53.86
C PRO A 410 29.28 15.19 -54.86
N ARG A 411 29.40 16.43 -54.39
CA ARG A 411 29.21 17.62 -55.22
C ARG A 411 30.53 18.29 -55.54
N PRO A 412 30.85 18.56 -56.81
CA PRO A 412 32.09 19.25 -57.14
C PRO A 412 32.11 20.66 -56.56
N LEU A 413 33.25 21.04 -55.98
CA LEU A 413 33.49 22.37 -55.42
C LEU A 413 34.34 23.19 -56.39
N GLY A 414 33.86 24.39 -56.72
CA GLY A 414 34.59 25.32 -57.56
C GLY A 414 34.92 24.83 -58.97
N ARG A 415 35.89 25.49 -59.60
CA ARG A 415 36.51 25.06 -60.87
C ARG A 415 37.70 24.13 -60.57
N PRO A 416 38.04 23.19 -61.46
CA PRO A 416 39.26 22.39 -61.31
C PRO A 416 40.48 23.31 -61.20
N LEU A 417 41.38 22.99 -60.27
CA LEU A 417 42.65 23.70 -60.14
C LEU A 417 43.67 23.04 -61.07
N VAL A 418 44.59 23.84 -61.60
CA VAL A 418 45.75 23.33 -62.34
C VAL A 418 46.98 23.68 -61.54
N SER A 419 47.72 22.65 -61.14
CA SER A 419 48.98 22.76 -60.40
C SER A 419 50.14 22.26 -61.26
N HIS A 420 51.36 22.42 -60.74
CA HIS A 420 52.60 21.84 -61.31
C HIS A 420 52.84 22.12 -62.81
N GLY A 421 52.34 23.23 -63.34
CA GLY A 421 52.49 23.61 -64.75
C GLY A 421 51.85 22.61 -65.72
N GLY A 422 50.82 21.89 -65.30
CA GLY A 422 50.15 20.88 -66.11
C GLY A 422 50.84 19.51 -66.12
N LYS A 423 51.82 19.30 -65.23
CA LYS A 423 52.47 17.99 -65.02
C LYS A 423 51.76 17.20 -63.92
N SER A 424 52.00 15.90 -63.93
CA SER A 424 51.40 14.94 -63.01
C SER A 424 51.53 15.34 -61.55
N VAL A 425 50.40 15.28 -60.84
CA VAL A 425 50.35 15.33 -59.38
C VAL A 425 50.47 13.91 -58.86
N THR A 426 51.59 13.62 -58.20
CA THR A 426 51.97 12.27 -57.75
C THR A 426 51.40 11.93 -56.37
N SER A 427 51.17 12.93 -55.53
CA SER A 427 50.59 12.77 -54.19
C SER A 427 49.90 14.04 -53.74
N VAL A 428 48.85 13.87 -52.93
CA VAL A 428 48.11 14.94 -52.28
C VAL A 428 47.84 14.54 -50.84
N ASP A 429 47.92 15.51 -49.94
CA ASP A 429 47.56 15.30 -48.54
C ASP A 429 46.94 16.55 -47.91
N LEU A 430 46.02 16.36 -46.98
CA LEU A 430 45.34 17.42 -46.24
C LEU A 430 45.87 17.46 -44.81
N ALA A 431 46.23 18.65 -44.36
CA ALA A 431 46.68 18.86 -43.00
C ALA A 431 45.61 18.44 -41.97
N PRO A 432 45.99 18.07 -40.74
CA PRO A 432 45.04 17.66 -39.68
C PRO A 432 43.95 18.69 -39.37
N ASP A 433 44.19 19.97 -39.66
CA ASP A 433 43.22 21.04 -39.49
C ASP A 433 42.20 21.14 -40.64
N GLY A 434 42.40 20.39 -41.74
CA GLY A 434 41.58 20.38 -42.94
C GLY A 434 41.66 21.66 -43.78
N ARG A 435 42.57 22.60 -43.45
CA ARG A 435 42.64 23.94 -44.06
C ARG A 435 43.77 24.09 -45.06
N THR A 436 44.74 23.18 -45.03
CA THR A 436 45.91 23.22 -45.92
C THR A 436 45.97 21.94 -46.75
N LEU A 437 46.04 22.09 -48.07
CA LEU A 437 46.29 21.00 -49.02
C LEU A 437 47.74 21.08 -49.51
N ALA A 438 48.47 19.98 -49.44
CA ALA A 438 49.78 19.84 -50.05
C ALA A 438 49.68 19.03 -51.34
N THR A 439 50.39 19.45 -52.38
CA THR A 439 50.45 18.76 -53.67
C THR A 439 51.90 18.57 -54.09
N ALA A 440 52.26 17.35 -54.46
CA ALA A 440 53.56 16.97 -55.01
C ALA A 440 53.43 16.64 -56.50
N GLY A 441 54.42 16.97 -57.31
CA GLY A 441 54.35 16.68 -58.74
C GLY A 441 55.66 16.43 -59.46
N ASP A 442 55.52 16.02 -60.72
CA ASP A 442 56.61 15.72 -61.68
C ASP A 442 57.31 16.99 -62.22
N ASP A 443 57.00 18.16 -61.67
CA ASP A 443 57.81 19.38 -61.85
C ASP A 443 58.93 19.51 -60.80
N GLY A 444 59.04 18.53 -59.88
CA GLY A 444 60.03 18.53 -58.80
C GLY A 444 59.68 19.49 -57.65
N THR A 445 58.46 20.03 -57.63
CA THR A 445 58.02 20.98 -56.60
C THR A 445 56.94 20.41 -55.69
N LEU A 446 56.87 20.98 -54.49
CA LEU A 446 55.77 20.89 -53.54
C LEU A 446 55.03 22.22 -53.53
N ARG A 447 53.70 22.18 -53.49
CA ARG A 447 52.86 23.39 -53.39
C ARG A 447 51.87 23.23 -52.26
N LEU A 448 51.67 24.31 -51.52
CA LEU A 448 50.68 24.40 -50.46
C LEU A 448 49.53 25.27 -50.91
N TRP A 449 48.32 24.89 -50.53
CA TRP A 449 47.08 25.57 -50.87
C TRP A 449 46.25 25.78 -49.62
N ASP A 450 45.73 26.98 -49.46
CA ASP A 450 44.68 27.28 -48.50
C ASP A 450 43.36 26.80 -49.08
N VAL A 451 42.71 25.88 -48.37
CA VAL A 451 41.41 25.29 -48.73
C VAL A 451 40.33 25.64 -47.71
N ARG A 452 40.48 26.73 -46.92
CA ARG A 452 39.42 27.24 -46.04
C ARG A 452 38.12 27.57 -46.78
N ASP A 453 38.25 27.99 -48.05
CA ASP A 453 37.16 28.00 -49.03
C ASP A 453 37.50 26.97 -50.13
N PRO A 454 37.02 25.71 -50.02
CA PRO A 454 37.32 24.67 -50.99
C PRO A 454 36.79 24.96 -52.40
N ALA A 455 35.88 25.92 -52.57
CA ALA A 455 35.41 26.35 -53.89
C ALA A 455 36.38 27.33 -54.56
N ARG A 456 37.30 27.93 -53.80
CA ARG A 456 38.32 28.88 -54.28
C ARG A 456 39.66 28.70 -53.56
N PRO A 457 40.36 27.55 -53.71
CA PRO A 457 41.66 27.37 -53.08
C PRO A 457 42.69 28.40 -53.57
N THR A 458 43.50 28.91 -52.67
CA THR A 458 44.55 29.91 -52.98
C THR A 458 45.94 29.39 -52.62
N PRO A 459 46.97 29.64 -53.44
CA PRO A 459 48.32 29.18 -53.14
C PRO A 459 48.86 29.84 -51.86
N LEU A 460 49.53 29.05 -51.03
CA LEU A 460 50.22 29.48 -49.81
C LEU A 460 51.72 29.57 -50.08
N GLY A 461 52.17 30.76 -50.45
CA GLY A 461 53.57 31.04 -50.77
C GLY A 461 54.00 30.51 -52.15
N ASP A 462 55.31 30.57 -52.38
CA ASP A 462 55.91 30.12 -53.64
C ASP A 462 56.13 28.60 -53.65
N PRO A 463 56.09 27.93 -54.82
CA PRO A 463 56.38 26.51 -54.94
C PRO A 463 57.77 26.16 -54.37
N ALA A 464 57.82 25.18 -53.47
CA ALA A 464 59.06 24.71 -52.88
C ALA A 464 59.69 23.63 -53.78
N ARG A 465 60.88 23.89 -54.32
CA ARG A 465 61.62 22.88 -55.09
C ARG A 465 62.25 21.87 -54.13
N ALA A 466 61.83 20.61 -54.24
CA ALA A 466 62.30 19.52 -53.40
C ALA A 466 63.16 18.51 -54.17
N ASP A 467 62.93 18.34 -55.47
CA ASP A 467 63.72 17.46 -56.34
C ASP A 467 63.92 18.08 -57.73
N THR A 468 64.88 17.55 -58.51
CA THR A 468 65.16 18.02 -59.87
C THR A 468 64.28 17.36 -60.94
N ARG A 469 63.59 16.27 -60.60
CA ARG A 469 62.78 15.46 -61.52
C ARG A 469 61.35 15.26 -61.03
N SER A 470 61.14 14.75 -59.82
CA SER A 470 59.79 14.40 -59.34
C SER A 470 59.78 14.23 -57.83
N VAL A 471 58.76 14.79 -57.18
CA VAL A 471 58.46 14.51 -55.77
C VAL A 471 57.45 13.39 -55.74
N ARG A 472 57.72 12.28 -55.03
CA ARG A 472 56.90 11.07 -55.12
C ARG A 472 55.76 11.00 -54.12
N ASP A 473 55.95 11.61 -52.96
CA ASP A 473 54.95 11.58 -51.90
C ASP A 473 55.03 12.85 -51.05
N VAL A 474 53.91 13.22 -50.44
CA VAL A 474 53.80 14.30 -49.47
C VAL A 474 52.85 13.88 -48.37
N ALA A 475 53.21 14.17 -47.12
CA ALA A 475 52.35 13.93 -45.98
C ALA A 475 52.55 15.02 -44.94
N PHE A 476 51.47 15.42 -44.29
CA PHE A 476 51.49 16.18 -43.06
C PHE A 476 51.69 15.24 -41.86
N ALA A 477 52.35 15.76 -40.83
CA ALA A 477 52.36 15.07 -39.55
C ALA A 477 50.93 15.04 -38.98
N PRO A 478 50.50 13.91 -38.38
CA PRO A 478 49.17 13.77 -37.79
C PRO A 478 48.92 14.69 -36.59
#